data_AF-A0A9E2QGC0-F1
#
_entry.id   AF-A0A9E2QGC0-F1
#
_cell.length_a   1.000
_cell.length_b   1.000
_cell.length_c   1.000
_cell.angle_alpha   90.00
_cell.angle_beta   90.00
_cell.angle_gamma   90.00
#
_symmetry.space_group_name_H-M   'P 1'
#
loop_
_entity.id
_entity.type
_entity.pdbx_description
1 polymer ?
#
loop_
_entity_poly.entity_id
_entity_poly.type
_entity_poly.pdbx_seq_one_letter_code
_entity_poly.pdbx_strand_id
1 'polypeptide(L)'
;MKISIPKEAITQIMSDYDCSEKEAAKAYLDAEEKSKEIFNSILAERFGARKQTPGSLAPKIYTPKEIKNHLDKYVIGQEEYKKRLAIAAAYHFAMIKYLSEHPDDVTVIRFRKKNTITAGPSGSGKTYSVEVLGDLLQVPTLIIDATDYT
;
A
#
# COMPACT_ATOMS: atom_id res chain seq x y z
N MET A 1 8.10 -4.06 21.95
CA MET A 1 7.66 -2.88 21.18
C MET A 1 7.79 -1.64 22.08
N LYS A 2 8.69 -0.70 21.80
CA LYS A 2 8.66 0.62 22.48
C LYS A 2 7.68 1.48 21.68
N ILE A 3 6.44 1.56 22.13
CA ILE A 3 5.41 2.40 21.49
C ILE A 3 5.81 3.85 21.76
N SER A 4 6.15 4.59 20.70
CA SER A 4 6.53 6.00 20.80
C SER A 4 5.26 6.85 20.82
N ILE A 5 4.81 7.25 22.00
CA ILE A 5 3.68 8.16 22.16
C ILE A 5 4.16 9.60 21.81
N PRO A 6 3.44 10.35 20.96
CA PRO A 6 3.76 11.74 20.67
C PRO A 6 3.73 12.59 21.95
N LYS A 7 4.84 13.28 22.24
CA LYS A 7 4.95 14.11 23.46
C LYS A 7 3.94 15.27 23.48
N GLU A 8 3.63 15.82 22.32
CA GLU A 8 2.65 16.90 22.17
C GLU A 8 1.26 16.48 22.64
N ALA A 9 0.82 15.26 22.29
CA ALA A 9 -0.48 14.73 22.66
C ALA A 9 -0.59 14.51 24.19
N ILE A 10 0.49 14.05 24.83
CA ILE A 10 0.51 13.86 26.29
C ILE A 10 0.40 15.22 26.99
N THR A 11 1.19 16.22 26.58
CA THR A 11 1.16 17.56 27.16
C THR A 11 -0.22 18.20 27.04
N GLN A 12 -0.90 17.99 25.91
CA GLN A 12 -2.26 18.50 25.69
C GLN A 12 -3.28 17.83 26.59
N ILE A 13 -3.26 16.49 26.70
CA ILE A 13 -4.16 15.75 27.60
C ILE A 13 -3.93 16.13 29.07
N MET A 14 -2.67 16.34 29.47
CA MET A 14 -2.34 16.83 30.80
C MET A 14 -2.91 18.22 31.07
N SER A 15 -2.84 19.13 30.09
CA SER A 15 -3.39 20.49 30.21
C SER A 15 -4.92 20.51 30.27
N ASP A 16 -5.59 19.63 29.51
CA ASP A 16 -7.04 19.63 29.38
C ASP A 16 -7.74 18.94 30.57
N TYR A 17 -7.09 17.96 31.20
CA TYR A 17 -7.68 17.11 32.24
C TYR A 17 -6.95 17.13 33.59
N ASP A 18 -5.91 17.96 33.74
CA ASP A 18 -5.08 18.11 34.95
C ASP A 18 -4.65 16.75 35.57
N CYS A 19 -4.07 15.89 34.73
CA CYS A 19 -3.71 14.51 35.09
C CYS A 19 -2.20 14.25 35.00
N SER A 20 -1.74 13.19 35.65
CA SER A 20 -0.31 12.83 35.62
C SER A 20 0.12 12.29 34.25
N GLU A 21 1.40 12.42 33.90
CA GLU A 21 1.96 11.96 32.61
C GLU A 21 1.65 10.47 32.34
N LYS A 22 1.64 9.64 33.38
CA LYS A 22 1.33 8.20 33.28
C LYS A 22 -0.14 7.94 32.96
N GLU A 23 -1.04 8.74 33.53
CA GLU A 23 -2.48 8.63 33.29
C GLU A 23 -2.84 9.16 31.90
N ALA A 24 -2.24 10.28 31.49
CA ALA A 24 -2.36 10.82 30.13
C ALA A 24 -1.87 9.82 29.08
N ALA A 25 -0.72 9.19 29.29
CA ALA A 25 -0.19 8.16 28.40
C ALA A 25 -1.09 6.93 28.32
N LYS A 26 -1.64 6.48 29.45
CA LYS A 26 -2.59 5.36 29.49
C LYS A 26 -3.89 5.70 28.76
N ALA A 27 -4.46 6.88 29.02
CA ALA A 27 -5.68 7.34 28.38
C ALA A 27 -5.53 7.45 26.85
N TYR A 28 -4.37 7.94 26.38
CA TYR A 28 -4.05 7.99 24.95
C TYR A 28 -4.03 6.59 24.32
N LEU A 29 -3.36 5.62 24.96
CA LEU A 29 -3.28 4.25 24.46
C LEU A 29 -4.66 3.57 24.44
N ASP A 30 -5.43 3.71 25.52
CA ASP A 30 -6.79 3.16 25.63
C ASP A 30 -7.72 3.76 24.54
N ALA A 31 -7.57 5.06 24.26
CA ALA A 31 -8.32 5.73 23.19
C ALA A 31 -7.88 5.24 21.79
N GLU A 32 -6.58 5.00 21.59
CA GLU A 32 -6.04 4.48 20.33
C GLU A 32 -6.55 3.05 20.07
N GLU A 33 -6.57 2.19 21.10
CA GLU A 33 -7.13 0.83 21.01
C GLU A 33 -8.62 0.86 20.68
N LYS A 34 -9.43 1.64 21.41
CA LYS A 34 -10.86 1.80 21.11
C LYS A 34 -11.11 2.34 19.71
N SER A 35 -10.31 3.31 19.26
CA SER A 35 -10.41 3.86 17.90
C SER A 35 -10.15 2.78 16.85
N LYS A 36 -9.13 1.93 17.05
CA LYS A 36 -8.85 0.79 16.16
C LYS A 36 -9.99 -0.23 16.14
N GLU A 37 -10.57 -0.55 17.29
CA GLU A 37 -11.71 -1.47 17.39
C GLU A 37 -12.93 -0.93 16.63
N ILE A 38 -13.29 0.34 16.84
CA ILE A 38 -14.40 1.01 16.14
C ILE A 38 -14.13 1.10 14.64
N PHE A 39 -12.89 1.43 14.24
CA PHE A 39 -12.53 1.47 12.84
C PHE A 39 -12.71 0.10 12.17
N ASN A 40 -12.25 -0.97 12.83
CA ASN A 40 -12.39 -2.33 12.32
C ASN A 40 -13.86 -2.77 12.26
N SER A 41 -14.70 -2.35 13.21
CA SER A 41 -16.14 -2.67 13.19
C SER A 41 -16.87 -1.94 12.06
N ILE A 42 -16.60 -0.64 11.85
CA ILE A 42 -17.16 0.14 10.74
C ILE A 42 -16.71 -0.45 9.39
N LEU A 43 -15.45 -0.85 9.29
CA LEU A 43 -14.92 -1.48 8.09
C LEU A 43 -15.64 -2.80 7.79
N ALA A 44 -15.87 -3.62 8.82
CA ALA A 44 -16.59 -4.88 8.71
C ALA A 44 -18.09 -4.68 8.39
N GLU A 45 -18.71 -3.61 8.86
CA GLU A 45 -20.09 -3.27 8.52
C GLU A 45 -20.21 -2.83 7.05
N ARG A 46 -19.33 -1.92 6.60
CA ARG A 46 -19.39 -1.34 5.24
C ARG A 46 -18.95 -2.29 4.14
N PHE A 47 -17.94 -3.11 4.40
CA PHE A 47 -17.35 -4.01 3.40
C PHE A 47 -17.68 -5.49 3.65
N GLY A 48 -18.52 -5.78 4.65
CA GLY A 48 -18.72 -7.12 5.19
C GLY A 48 -17.54 -7.57 6.05
N ALA A 49 -17.76 -8.53 6.95
CA ALA A 49 -16.65 -9.23 7.59
C ALA A 49 -15.73 -9.71 6.46
N ARG A 50 -14.42 -9.45 6.58
CA ARG A 50 -13.41 -9.98 5.65
C ARG A 50 -13.65 -11.49 5.60
N LYS A 51 -14.40 -11.97 4.59
CA LYS A 51 -14.48 -13.38 4.30
C LYS A 51 -13.03 -13.72 4.04
N GLN A 52 -12.39 -14.34 5.02
CA GLN A 52 -11.20 -15.11 4.76
C GLN A 52 -11.72 -16.22 3.85
N THR A 53 -11.75 -15.94 2.55
CA THR A 53 -11.77 -17.00 1.56
C THR A 53 -10.62 -17.91 1.98
N PRO A 54 -10.84 -19.21 2.25
CA PRO A 54 -9.77 -20.12 2.62
C PRO A 54 -8.78 -20.11 1.46
N GLY A 55 -7.64 -19.45 1.67
CA GLY A 55 -6.80 -18.96 0.59
C GLY A 55 -6.89 -17.44 0.48
N SER A 56 -6.17 -16.74 1.36
CA SER A 56 -5.62 -15.44 0.94
C SER A 56 -4.90 -15.72 -0.37
N LEU A 57 -5.44 -15.24 -1.50
CA LEU A 57 -4.74 -15.29 -2.77
C LEU A 57 -3.50 -14.43 -2.57
N ALA A 58 -2.41 -15.07 -2.15
CA ALA A 58 -1.09 -14.46 -2.20
C ALA A 58 -0.98 -13.92 -3.62
N PRO A 59 -0.71 -12.62 -3.82
CA PRO A 59 -0.72 -12.04 -5.14
C PRO A 59 0.21 -12.87 -6.02
N LYS A 60 -0.32 -13.35 -7.15
CA LYS A 60 0.42 -14.26 -8.02
C LYS A 60 1.67 -13.53 -8.48
N ILE A 61 2.83 -14.08 -8.14
CA ILE A 61 4.10 -13.44 -8.48
C ILE A 61 4.43 -13.78 -9.92
N TYR A 62 4.60 -12.74 -10.71
CA TYR A 62 5.06 -12.84 -12.08
C TYR A 62 6.50 -12.36 -12.17
N THR A 63 7.27 -13.04 -13.00
CA THR A 63 8.61 -12.58 -13.37
C THR A 63 8.50 -11.35 -14.28
N PRO A 64 9.53 -10.48 -14.32
CA PRO A 64 9.53 -9.33 -15.22
C PRO A 64 9.31 -9.72 -16.70
N LYS A 65 9.79 -10.91 -17.11
CA LYS A 65 9.61 -11.41 -18.48
C LYS A 65 8.16 -11.76 -18.77
N GLU A 66 7.45 -12.38 -17.83
CA GLU A 66 6.02 -12.72 -17.99
C GLU A 66 5.15 -11.47 -18.06
N ILE A 67 5.40 -10.49 -17.19
CA ILE A 67 4.67 -9.21 -17.22
C ILE A 67 4.90 -8.50 -18.56
N LYS A 68 6.15 -8.41 -19.00
CA LYS A 68 6.50 -7.79 -20.29
C LYS A 68 5.83 -8.51 -21.47
N ASN A 69 5.87 -9.84 -21.49
CA ASN A 69 5.21 -10.65 -22.51
C ASN A 69 3.69 -10.49 -22.52
N HIS A 70 3.07 -10.23 -21.36
CA HIS A 70 1.65 -9.94 -21.30
C HIS A 70 1.35 -8.55 -21.88
N LEU A 71 2.11 -7.53 -21.48
CA LEU A 71 2.01 -6.18 -22.02
C LEU A 71 2.22 -6.14 -23.54
N ASP A 72 3.14 -6.97 -24.07
CA ASP A 72 3.40 -7.08 -25.51
C ASP A 72 2.15 -7.47 -26.34
N LYS A 73 1.16 -8.12 -25.73
CA LYS A 73 -0.10 -8.49 -26.41
C LYS A 73 -1.05 -7.32 -26.62
N TYR A 74 -0.91 -6.26 -25.82
CA TYR A 74 -1.83 -5.12 -25.78
C TYR A 74 -1.17 -3.80 -26.20
N VAL A 75 0.14 -3.65 -25.96
CA VAL A 75 0.90 -2.42 -26.17
C VAL A 75 2.02 -2.66 -27.19
N ILE A 76 1.83 -2.10 -28.38
CA ILE A 76 2.74 -2.27 -29.51
C ILE A 76 3.93 -1.30 -29.40
N GLY A 77 5.15 -1.79 -29.61
CA GLY A 77 6.39 -1.01 -29.46
C GLY A 77 6.70 -0.67 -28.01
N GLN A 78 7.34 0.48 -27.74
CA GLN A 78 7.64 0.95 -26.36
C GLN A 78 8.43 -0.07 -25.50
N GLU A 79 9.39 -0.78 -26.09
CA GLU A 79 10.10 -1.90 -25.46
C GLU A 79 10.77 -1.53 -24.13
N GLU A 80 11.48 -0.40 -24.09
CA GLU A 80 12.18 0.05 -22.89
C GLU A 80 11.20 0.44 -21.77
N TYR A 81 10.06 1.03 -22.12
CA TYR A 81 9.01 1.37 -21.17
C TYR A 81 8.38 0.10 -20.57
N LYS A 82 7.96 -0.86 -21.40
CA LYS A 82 7.38 -2.13 -20.93
C LYS A 82 8.35 -2.90 -20.03
N LYS A 83 9.63 -2.93 -20.40
CA LYS A 83 10.69 -3.56 -19.58
C LYS A 83 10.80 -2.91 -18.20
N ARG A 84 10.85 -1.57 -18.13
CA ARG A 84 10.96 -0.85 -16.85
C ARG A 84 9.72 -1.00 -15.98
N LEU A 85 8.54 -0.93 -16.59
CA LEU A 85 7.27 -1.13 -15.89
C LEU A 85 7.17 -2.54 -15.30
N ALA A 86 7.55 -3.56 -16.09
CA ALA A 86 7.55 -4.95 -15.66
C ALA A 86 8.53 -5.21 -14.49
N ILE A 87 9.73 -4.64 -14.53
CA ILE A 87 10.70 -4.76 -13.42
C ILE A 87 10.13 -4.10 -12.16
N ALA A 88 9.59 -2.89 -12.27
CA ALA A 88 9.02 -2.16 -11.13
C ALA A 88 7.85 -2.92 -10.49
N ALA A 89 6.95 -3.46 -11.30
CA ALA A 89 5.79 -4.22 -10.84
C ALA A 89 6.21 -5.53 -10.17
N ALA A 90 7.04 -6.35 -10.82
CA ALA A 90 7.53 -7.61 -10.25
C ALA A 90 8.27 -7.37 -8.93
N TYR A 91 9.10 -6.33 -8.88
CA TYR A 91 9.81 -5.94 -7.68
C TYR A 91 8.87 -5.57 -6.54
N HIS A 92 7.79 -4.82 -6.81
CA HIS A 92 6.82 -4.44 -5.79
C HIS A 92 6.17 -5.66 -5.12
N PHE A 93 5.69 -6.64 -5.90
CA PHE A 93 5.05 -7.84 -5.33
C PHE A 93 6.05 -8.80 -4.69
N ALA A 94 7.26 -8.92 -5.23
CA ALA A 94 8.32 -9.68 -4.58
C ALA A 94 8.64 -9.12 -3.18
N MET A 95 8.70 -7.80 -3.05
CA MET A 95 8.92 -7.15 -1.76
C MET A 95 7.75 -7.34 -0.80
N ILE A 96 6.50 -7.26 -1.28
CA ILE A 96 5.31 -7.52 -0.43
C ILE A 96 5.36 -8.94 0.11
N LYS A 97 5.65 -9.94 -0.73
CA LYS A 97 5.78 -11.33 -0.28
C LYS A 97 6.90 -11.48 0.74
N TYR A 98 8.07 -10.93 0.45
CA TYR A 98 9.22 -11.02 1.34
C TYR A 98 8.94 -10.41 2.71
N LEU A 99 8.31 -9.23 2.75
CA LEU A 99 7.86 -8.55 3.98
C LEU A 99 6.83 -9.38 4.75
N SER A 100 5.93 -10.06 4.04
CA SER A 100 4.93 -10.94 4.68
C SER A 100 5.56 -12.20 5.29
N GLU A 101 6.66 -12.69 4.73
CA GLU A 101 7.39 -13.87 5.22
C GLU A 101 8.39 -13.52 6.35
N HIS A 102 8.89 -12.27 6.39
CA HIS A 102 9.91 -11.81 7.33
C HIS A 102 9.48 -10.53 8.07
N PRO A 103 8.42 -10.57 8.91
CA PRO A 103 7.86 -9.38 9.54
C PRO A 103 8.80 -8.69 10.55
N ASP A 104 9.72 -9.44 11.17
CA ASP A 104 10.62 -8.93 12.22
C ASP A 104 11.99 -8.46 11.69
N ASP A 105 12.24 -8.56 10.38
CA ASP A 105 13.52 -8.20 9.80
C ASP A 105 13.68 -6.68 9.68
N VAL A 106 14.48 -6.12 10.59
CA VAL A 106 14.77 -4.69 10.72
C VAL A 106 15.45 -4.11 9.47
N THR A 107 16.10 -4.95 8.65
CA THR A 107 16.74 -4.49 7.40
C THR A 107 15.70 -4.08 6.36
N VAL A 108 14.51 -4.70 6.38
CA VAL A 108 13.42 -4.44 5.42
C VAL A 108 12.65 -3.16 5.76
N ILE A 109 12.66 -2.73 7.02
CA ILE A 109 12.08 -1.46 7.47
C ILE A 109 12.75 -0.25 6.79
N ARG A 110 14.01 -0.39 6.34
CA ARG A 110 14.73 0.67 5.60
C ARG A 110 14.37 0.75 4.12
N PHE A 111 13.58 -0.19 3.59
CA PHE A 111 13.25 -0.23 2.17
C PHE A 111 12.21 0.84 1.81
N ARG A 112 12.58 1.79 0.93
CA ARG A 112 11.61 2.75 0.36
C ARG A 112 10.95 2.17 -0.88
N LYS A 113 9.64 2.40 -1.02
CA LYS A 113 8.89 2.11 -2.24
C LYS A 113 9.53 2.84 -3.42
N LYS A 114 9.82 2.11 -4.49
CA LYS A 114 10.29 2.67 -5.76
C LYS A 114 9.08 3.00 -6.62
N ASN A 115 8.64 4.26 -6.58
CA ASN A 115 7.60 4.76 -7.47
C ASN A 115 8.18 5.00 -8.88
N THR A 116 7.33 4.87 -9.90
CA THR A 116 7.71 5.05 -11.30
C THR A 116 7.05 6.31 -11.83
N ILE A 117 7.81 7.13 -12.56
CA ILE A 117 7.30 8.25 -13.35
C ILE A 117 7.44 7.85 -14.82
N THR A 118 6.37 8.05 -15.60
CA THR A 118 6.35 7.78 -17.04
C THR A 118 6.09 9.07 -17.80
N ALA A 119 6.94 9.39 -18.77
CA ALA A 119 6.78 10.54 -19.65
C ALA A 119 6.66 10.09 -21.10
N GLY A 120 5.82 10.77 -21.88
CA GLY A 120 5.63 10.49 -23.30
C GLY A 120 4.43 11.25 -23.86
N PRO A 121 4.30 11.34 -25.20
CA PRO A 121 3.24 12.11 -25.86
C PRO A 121 1.83 11.58 -25.52
N SER A 122 0.81 12.41 -25.68
CA SER A 122 -0.58 11.96 -25.51
C SER A 122 -0.91 10.82 -26.47
N GLY A 123 -1.80 9.90 -26.07
CA GLY A 123 -2.19 8.75 -26.88
C GLY A 123 -1.16 7.61 -27.01
N SER A 124 0.00 7.71 -26.35
CA SER A 124 1.06 6.69 -26.46
C SER A 124 0.83 5.40 -25.65
N GLY A 125 -0.36 5.21 -25.07
CA GLY A 125 -0.72 4.01 -24.29
C GLY A 125 -0.24 3.97 -22.83
N LYS A 126 0.18 5.10 -22.23
CA LYS A 126 0.66 5.14 -20.83
C LYS A 126 -0.40 4.66 -19.82
N THR A 127 -1.60 5.23 -19.86
CA THR A 127 -2.71 4.87 -18.96
C THR A 127 -3.16 3.43 -19.21
N TYR A 128 -3.37 3.07 -20.48
CA TYR A 128 -3.79 1.72 -20.88
C TYR A 128 -2.81 0.63 -20.43
N SER A 129 -1.51 0.91 -20.42
CA SER A 129 -0.51 -0.04 -19.92
C SER A 129 -0.65 -0.33 -18.42
N VAL A 130 -1.11 0.65 -17.63
CA VAL A 130 -1.36 0.50 -16.20
C VAL A 130 -2.65 -0.28 -15.97
N GLU A 131 -3.69 -0.05 -16.78
CA GLU A 131 -4.95 -0.82 -16.75
C GLU A 131 -4.70 -2.30 -17.02
N VAL A 132 -4.04 -2.62 -18.15
CA VAL A 132 -3.68 -4.00 -18.53
C VAL A 132 -2.82 -4.67 -17.46
N LEU A 133 -1.92 -3.92 -16.82
CA LEU A 133 -1.10 -4.43 -15.74
C LEU A 133 -1.93 -4.76 -14.49
N GLY A 134 -2.91 -3.93 -14.14
CA GLY A 134 -3.86 -4.17 -13.07
C GLY A 134 -4.66 -5.45 -13.28
N ASP A 135 -5.14 -5.67 -14.51
CA ASP A 135 -5.90 -6.87 -14.90
C ASP A 135 -5.05 -8.14 -14.78
N LEU A 136 -3.79 -8.11 -15.23
CA LEU A 136 -2.87 -9.26 -15.12
C LEU A 136 -2.63 -9.67 -13.66
N LEU A 137 -2.45 -8.67 -12.80
CA LEU A 137 -2.09 -8.86 -11.40
C LEU A 137 -3.30 -9.15 -10.51
N GLN A 138 -4.52 -8.91 -11.01
CA GLN A 138 -5.77 -9.03 -10.27
C GLN A 138 -5.77 -8.23 -8.97
N VAL A 139 -5.24 -7.00 -9.03
CA VAL A 139 -5.16 -6.09 -7.88
C VAL A 139 -6.11 -4.91 -8.03
N PRO A 140 -6.66 -4.38 -6.92
CA PRO A 140 -7.42 -3.14 -6.96
C PRO A 140 -6.57 -2.01 -7.55
N THR A 141 -7.05 -1.41 -8.64
CA THR A 141 -6.33 -0.36 -9.38
C THR A 141 -7.15 0.93 -9.35
N LEU A 142 -6.49 2.04 -9.01
CA LEU A 142 -7.08 3.36 -8.94
C LEU A 142 -6.34 4.29 -9.91
N ILE A 143 -7.08 4.92 -10.82
CA ILE A 143 -6.58 5.87 -11.80
C ILE A 143 -7.28 7.20 -11.53
N ILE A 144 -6.50 8.24 -11.30
CA ILE A 144 -7.01 9.58 -10.99
C ILE A 144 -6.21 10.61 -11.79
N ASP A 145 -6.87 11.66 -12.26
CA ASP A 145 -6.21 12.80 -12.87
C ASP A 145 -5.67 13.75 -11.78
N ALA A 146 -4.42 14.17 -11.91
CA ALA A 146 -3.81 15.10 -10.96
C ALA A 146 -4.45 16.50 -11.02
N THR A 147 -5.06 16.86 -12.15
CA THR A 147 -5.72 18.16 -12.34
C THR A 147 -7.00 18.31 -11.52
N ASP A 148 -7.63 17.20 -11.09
CA ASP A 148 -8.84 17.21 -10.25
C ASP A 148 -8.61 17.77 -8.83
N TYR A 149 -7.34 17.93 -8.41
CA TYR A 149 -6.95 18.38 -7.07
C TYR A 149 -6.35 19.78 -7.02
N THR A 150 -6.51 20.57 -8.09
CA THR A 150 -6.09 21.99 -8.16
C THR A 150 -7.29 22.90 -8.04
#